data_AF-A0A8S1AL45-F1
#
_entry.id   AF-A0A8S1AL45-F1
#
_cell.length_a   1.000
_cell.length_b   1.000
_cell.length_c   1.000
_cell.angle_alpha   90.00
_cell.angle_beta   90.00
_cell.angle_gamma   90.00
#
_symmetry.space_group_name_H-M   'P 1'
#
loop_
_entity.id
_entity.type
_entity.pdbx_description
1 polymer ?
#
loop_
_entity_poly.entity_id
_entity_poly.type
_entity_poly.pdbx_seq_one_letter_code
_entity_poly.pdbx_strand_id
1 'polypeptide(L)'
;MITLTMLSFTVTYLLYWRFDQMPTHVTIENQFEPIVNLPYPTITLCPSSQMTKSSVEFFNREGNLTIDLKSILPTLLGFYELVDNINDYDLDKLQKSFDLNRFTIPEVMGRIPLSCERFLKHCFLEGELHDCKKIFKPILTVHGYCCSFNSKYYFTGKRVTIERNFKIRTISATGLSSFFSVISDYEPEEAFASTILNAGSIRVMLTDWTEYPFDYESYLVDTNAESYLFLRATDTYCSSDVQLLPVSSRECLFDDERKLPFFWYYHDSDCELMCQVLAVKDSCDCWLFFLPFLGIDNTCKATHIPCIMNVKKNMYLWLNSEQCHCPRNCVSRKYHADVTVGNFRALPYMIDSQNHLLVSNYSYSPNLILEFELRLKTNNVNVITSGCGISRGPRVMKIRESGGRIKKNIRIVYVLKPPEKLLYASYFYIAK
;
A
#
# COMPACT_ATOMS: atom_id res chain seq x y z
N MET A 1 18.42 36.74 -51.66
CA MET A 1 19.19 36.60 -50.40
C MET A 1 18.40 37.07 -49.19
N ILE A 2 17.78 38.27 -49.21
CA ILE A 2 16.97 38.79 -48.09
C ILE A 2 15.82 37.86 -47.67
N THR A 3 15.16 37.21 -48.63
CA THR A 3 14.06 36.26 -48.36
C THR A 3 14.55 34.99 -47.64
N LEU A 4 15.74 34.50 -47.98
CA LEU A 4 16.35 33.33 -47.33
C LEU A 4 16.81 33.65 -45.91
N THR A 5 17.36 34.84 -45.66
CA THR A 5 17.75 35.26 -44.32
C THR A 5 16.55 35.51 -43.43
N MET A 6 15.47 36.08 -43.96
CA MET A 6 14.21 36.27 -43.22
C MET A 6 13.57 34.92 -42.87
N LEU A 7 13.54 33.96 -43.81
CA LEU A 7 13.05 32.62 -43.54
C LEU A 7 13.91 31.89 -42.50
N SER A 8 15.24 32.03 -42.56
CA SER A 8 16.15 31.42 -41.58
C SER A 8 15.92 32.00 -40.19
N PHE A 9 15.73 33.33 -40.08
CA PHE A 9 15.46 33.98 -38.80
C PHE A 9 14.11 33.54 -38.23
N THR A 10 13.05 33.51 -39.03
CA THR A 10 11.71 33.10 -38.57
C THR A 10 11.71 31.65 -38.12
N VAL A 11 12.35 30.74 -38.86
CA VAL A 11 12.47 29.33 -38.45
C VAL A 11 13.26 29.21 -37.14
N THR A 12 14.38 29.93 -37.01
CA THR A 12 15.20 29.89 -35.79
C THR A 12 14.42 30.43 -34.58
N TYR A 13 13.70 31.53 -34.75
CA TYR A 13 12.85 32.12 -33.72
C TYR A 13 11.73 31.16 -33.28
N LEU A 14 11.04 30.53 -34.24
CA LEU A 14 9.99 29.55 -33.93
C LEU A 14 10.53 28.31 -33.23
N LEU A 15 11.72 27.84 -33.61
CA LEU A 15 12.38 26.72 -32.94
C LEU A 15 12.82 27.08 -31.51
N TYR A 16 13.37 28.28 -31.32
CA TYR A 16 13.70 28.78 -29.99
C TYR A 16 12.46 28.88 -29.12
N TRP A 17 11.39 29.50 -29.63
CA TRP A 17 10.13 29.66 -28.90
C TRP A 17 9.53 28.30 -28.53
N ARG A 18 9.57 27.32 -29.45
CA ARG A 18 9.14 25.94 -29.14
C ARG A 18 9.99 25.29 -28.05
N PHE A 19 11.32 25.45 -28.10
CA PHE A 19 12.23 24.87 -27.12
C PHE A 19 12.02 25.48 -25.73
N ASP A 20 11.82 26.80 -25.67
CA ASP A 20 11.53 27.53 -24.44
C ASP A 20 10.23 27.04 -23.78
N GLN A 21 9.19 26.77 -24.60
CA GLN A 21 7.91 26.27 -24.12
C GLN A 21 7.90 24.77 -23.77
N MET A 22 8.69 23.94 -24.47
CA MET A 22 8.70 22.48 -24.31
C MET A 22 10.13 21.91 -24.45
N PRO A 23 10.97 22.06 -23.42
CA PRO A 23 12.39 21.66 -23.49
C PRO A 23 12.61 20.16 -23.33
N THR A 24 11.60 19.42 -22.85
CA THR A 24 11.62 17.97 -22.62
C THR A 24 10.58 17.24 -23.46
N HIS A 25 10.84 15.97 -23.76
CA HIS A 25 9.86 15.06 -24.37
C HIS A 25 9.97 13.66 -23.76
N VAL A 26 8.82 13.00 -23.55
CA VAL A 26 8.74 11.67 -22.95
C VAL A 26 8.72 10.60 -24.04
N THR A 27 9.60 9.60 -23.94
CA THR A 27 9.66 8.47 -24.87
C THR A 27 9.70 7.15 -24.11
N ILE A 28 9.13 6.11 -24.70
CA ILE A 28 9.27 4.74 -24.16
C ILE A 28 10.59 4.17 -24.68
N GLU A 29 11.50 3.82 -23.77
CA GLU A 29 12.79 3.20 -24.12
C GLU A 29 12.66 1.69 -24.33
N ASN A 30 11.93 1.00 -23.43
CA ASN A 30 11.66 -0.42 -23.58
C ASN A 30 10.31 -0.78 -22.96
N GLN A 31 9.55 -1.65 -23.65
CA GLN A 31 8.30 -2.24 -23.15
C GLN A 31 8.49 -3.68 -22.65
N PHE A 32 9.67 -4.25 -22.86
CA PHE A 32 9.96 -5.67 -22.64
C PHE A 32 11.26 -5.86 -21.85
N GLU A 33 11.40 -5.18 -20.71
CA GLU A 33 12.56 -5.40 -19.84
C GLU A 33 12.44 -6.74 -19.08
N PRO A 34 13.54 -7.51 -18.95
CA PRO A 34 13.58 -8.66 -18.06
C PRO A 34 13.23 -8.28 -16.61
N ILE A 35 12.42 -9.12 -15.97
CA ILE A 35 12.02 -8.96 -14.55
C ILE A 35 13.14 -9.35 -13.60
N VAL A 36 14.11 -10.12 -14.07
CA VAL A 36 15.18 -10.63 -13.23
C VAL A 36 15.94 -9.45 -12.61
N ASN A 37 16.13 -9.49 -11.29
CA ASN A 37 16.70 -8.40 -10.49
C ASN A 37 15.83 -7.14 -10.36
N LEU A 38 14.59 -7.14 -10.85
CA LEU A 38 13.64 -6.08 -10.52
C LEU A 38 13.33 -6.15 -9.02
N PRO A 39 13.40 -5.04 -8.28
CA PRO A 39 12.98 -5.01 -6.89
C PRO A 39 11.52 -5.37 -6.70
N TYR A 40 11.25 -6.14 -5.65
CA TYR A 40 9.88 -6.24 -5.16
C TYR A 40 9.39 -4.86 -4.69
N PRO A 41 8.10 -4.53 -4.88
CA PRO A 41 7.54 -3.37 -4.22
C PRO A 41 7.57 -3.52 -2.69
N THR A 42 7.44 -2.39 -1.99
CA THR A 42 6.91 -2.43 -0.63
C THR A 42 5.46 -2.92 -0.70
N ILE A 43 5.17 -4.04 -0.07
CA ILE A 43 3.80 -4.57 0.06
C ILE A 43 3.36 -4.37 1.50
N THR A 44 2.42 -3.46 1.73
CA THR A 44 1.89 -3.17 3.06
C THR A 44 0.49 -3.71 3.21
N LEU A 45 0.30 -4.63 4.16
CA LEU A 45 -0.97 -5.27 4.48
C LEU A 45 -1.49 -4.72 5.80
N CYS A 46 -2.68 -4.13 5.80
CA CYS A 46 -3.30 -3.59 7.01
C CYS A 46 -4.41 -4.54 7.48
N PRO A 47 -4.33 -5.12 8.70
CA PRO A 47 -5.42 -5.89 9.26
C PRO A 47 -6.68 -5.04 9.39
N SER A 48 -7.83 -5.61 9.10
CA SER A 48 -9.13 -4.94 9.31
C SER A 48 -9.49 -4.79 10.78
N SER A 49 -8.97 -5.68 11.63
CA SER A 49 -9.06 -5.59 13.10
C SER A 49 -7.99 -4.65 13.66
N GLN A 50 -8.33 -3.37 13.76
CA GLN A 50 -7.49 -2.35 14.40
C GLN A 50 -7.64 -2.33 15.92
N MET A 51 -8.44 -3.25 16.48
CA MET A 51 -8.72 -3.28 17.90
C MET A 51 -9.11 -4.67 18.39
N THR A 52 -8.30 -5.25 19.29
CA THR A 52 -8.57 -6.60 19.84
C THR A 52 -9.03 -6.54 21.29
N LYS A 53 -9.97 -7.42 21.65
CA LYS A 53 -10.50 -7.60 23.02
C LYS A 53 -9.37 -7.90 24.00
N SER A 54 -8.47 -8.81 23.64
CA SER A 54 -7.31 -9.18 24.44
C SER A 54 -6.39 -7.98 24.75
N SER A 55 -6.10 -7.13 23.77
CA SER A 55 -5.29 -5.92 24.01
C SER A 55 -6.01 -4.90 24.90
N VAL A 56 -7.32 -4.74 24.77
CA VAL A 56 -8.10 -3.83 25.65
C VAL A 56 -8.13 -4.33 27.09
N GLU A 57 -8.28 -5.63 27.30
CA GLU A 57 -8.22 -6.22 28.65
C GLU A 57 -6.86 -6.01 29.32
N PHE A 58 -5.78 -6.06 28.56
CA PHE A 58 -4.44 -5.76 29.06
C PHE A 58 -4.36 -4.32 29.62
N PHE A 59 -4.80 -3.32 28.85
CA PHE A 59 -4.82 -1.94 29.32
C PHE A 59 -5.76 -1.72 30.51
N ASN A 60 -6.84 -2.51 30.62
CA ASN A 60 -7.76 -2.44 31.74
C ASN A 60 -7.21 -3.06 33.04
N ARG A 61 -6.27 -4.01 32.95
CA ARG A 61 -5.64 -4.63 34.12
C ARG A 61 -4.47 -3.81 34.65
N GLU A 62 -3.69 -3.19 33.76
CA GLU A 62 -2.57 -2.33 34.17
C GLU A 62 -3.03 -0.95 34.65
N GLY A 63 -4.19 -0.47 34.18
CA GLY A 63 -4.81 0.76 34.65
C GLY A 63 -5.68 0.55 35.89
N ASN A 64 -5.41 1.28 36.98
CA ASN A 64 -6.26 1.32 38.16
C ASN A 64 -7.51 2.20 37.89
N LEU A 65 -8.33 1.83 36.92
CA LEU A 65 -9.34 2.71 36.31
C LEU A 65 -10.75 2.19 36.63
N THR A 66 -11.56 3.04 37.25
CA THR A 66 -13.01 2.85 37.46
C THR A 66 -13.82 3.09 36.17
N ILE A 67 -13.22 2.89 35.00
CA ILE A 67 -13.73 3.37 33.71
C ILE A 67 -13.90 2.19 32.75
N ASP A 68 -15.01 2.18 32.03
CA ASP A 68 -15.22 1.25 30.94
C ASP A 68 -14.37 1.65 29.71
N LEU A 69 -13.11 1.21 29.68
CA LEU A 69 -12.22 1.43 28.53
C LEU A 69 -12.76 0.82 27.23
N LYS A 70 -13.68 -0.16 27.30
CA LYS A 70 -14.24 -0.83 26.13
C LYS A 70 -15.09 0.10 25.27
N SER A 71 -15.78 1.06 25.88
CA SER A 71 -16.59 2.05 25.16
C SER A 71 -15.78 3.25 24.70
N ILE A 72 -14.71 3.61 25.42
CA ILE A 72 -13.93 4.82 25.13
C ILE A 72 -12.82 4.56 24.11
N LEU A 73 -12.07 3.47 24.22
CA LEU A 73 -10.90 3.24 23.38
C LEU A 73 -11.18 3.19 21.85
N PRO A 74 -12.35 2.73 21.36
CA PRO A 74 -12.69 2.84 19.94
C PRO A 74 -12.62 4.29 19.39
N THR A 75 -12.78 5.31 20.23
CA THR A 75 -12.62 6.71 19.82
C THR A 75 -11.21 7.03 19.32
N LEU A 76 -10.18 6.24 19.69
CA LEU A 76 -8.82 6.36 19.17
C LEU A 76 -8.72 6.10 17.67
N LEU A 77 -9.67 5.37 17.08
CA LEU A 77 -9.76 5.26 15.62
C LEU A 77 -9.93 6.64 14.98
N GLY A 78 -10.47 7.63 15.70
CA GLY A 78 -10.61 9.02 15.27
C GLY A 78 -9.31 9.71 14.85
N PHE A 79 -8.14 9.15 15.17
CA PHE A 79 -6.88 9.63 14.60
C PHE A 79 -6.78 9.43 13.08
N TYR A 80 -7.43 8.41 12.54
CA TYR A 80 -7.38 8.08 11.11
C TYR A 80 -8.72 7.65 10.50
N GLU A 81 -9.81 7.62 11.25
CA GLU A 81 -11.18 7.40 10.78
C GLU A 81 -12.10 8.53 11.24
N LEU A 82 -13.28 8.64 10.61
CA LEU A 82 -14.35 9.48 11.13
C LEU A 82 -15.22 8.64 12.05
N VAL A 83 -15.23 8.99 13.34
CA VAL A 83 -15.97 8.26 14.38
C VAL A 83 -17.08 9.12 14.95
N ASP A 84 -18.28 8.55 15.11
CA ASP A 84 -19.41 9.27 15.70
C ASP A 84 -19.38 9.27 17.24
N ASN A 85 -20.13 10.19 17.86
CA ASN A 85 -20.35 10.26 19.31
C ASN A 85 -19.07 10.43 20.17
N ILE A 86 -18.17 11.31 19.74
CA ILE A 86 -16.99 11.66 20.54
C ILE A 86 -17.37 12.63 21.65
N ASN A 87 -16.93 12.29 22.86
CA ASN A 87 -17.07 13.11 24.05
C ASN A 87 -15.69 13.54 24.56
N ASP A 88 -15.45 14.85 24.61
CA ASP A 88 -14.17 15.44 25.04
C ASP A 88 -13.80 15.02 26.46
N TYR A 89 -14.80 14.83 27.33
CA TYR A 89 -14.57 14.36 28.71
C TYR A 89 -13.96 12.96 28.75
N ASP A 90 -14.41 12.05 27.89
CA ASP A 90 -13.91 10.68 27.84
C ASP A 90 -12.49 10.64 27.27
N LEU A 91 -12.18 11.50 26.29
CA LEU A 91 -10.84 11.64 25.72
C LEU A 91 -9.82 12.23 26.71
N ASP A 92 -10.21 13.24 27.50
CA ASP A 92 -9.35 13.78 28.56
C ASP A 92 -9.04 12.73 29.63
N LYS A 93 -10.06 11.97 30.04
CA LYS A 93 -9.91 10.87 31.00
C LYS A 93 -9.02 9.76 30.45
N LEU A 94 -9.16 9.43 29.17
CA LEU A 94 -8.31 8.46 28.48
C LEU A 94 -6.86 8.94 28.40
N GLN A 95 -6.63 10.20 28.04
CA GLN A 95 -5.28 10.75 27.96
C GLN A 95 -4.60 10.76 29.32
N LYS A 96 -5.30 11.16 30.39
CA LYS A 96 -4.78 11.10 31.76
C LYS A 96 -4.37 9.69 32.16
N SER A 97 -5.14 8.68 31.75
CA SER A 97 -4.78 7.28 31.98
C SER A 97 -3.47 6.90 31.28
N PHE A 98 -3.27 7.31 30.03
CA PHE A 98 -2.03 7.06 29.31
C PHE A 98 -0.84 7.78 29.95
N ASP A 99 -1.02 9.03 30.36
CA ASP A 99 0.02 9.83 31.01
C ASP A 99 0.46 9.20 32.35
N LEU A 100 -0.49 8.71 33.16
CA LEU A 100 -0.20 8.03 34.44
C LEU A 100 0.60 6.74 34.26
N ASN A 101 0.29 5.98 33.21
CA ASN A 101 0.97 4.72 32.89
C ASN A 101 2.19 4.90 31.98
N ARG A 102 2.53 6.14 31.62
CA ARG A 102 3.65 6.50 30.72
C ARG A 102 3.54 5.85 29.34
N PHE A 103 2.31 5.64 28.87
CA PHE A 103 2.05 5.18 27.51
C PHE A 103 2.07 6.35 26.54
N THR A 104 2.73 6.15 25.41
CA THR A 104 2.71 7.11 24.30
C THR A 104 1.68 6.69 23.26
N ILE A 105 1.09 7.66 22.54
CA ILE A 105 0.10 7.35 21.50
C ILE A 105 0.62 6.35 20.46
N PRO A 106 1.85 6.47 19.90
CA PRO A 106 2.36 5.48 18.96
C PRO A 106 2.44 4.06 19.55
N GLU A 107 2.83 3.94 20.83
CA GLU A 107 2.91 2.64 21.52
C GLU A 107 1.52 2.02 21.72
N VAL A 108 0.53 2.82 22.11
CA VAL A 108 -0.87 2.40 22.25
C VAL A 108 -1.42 1.95 20.89
N MET A 109 -1.29 2.79 19.86
CA MET A 109 -1.74 2.49 18.50
C MET A 109 -0.99 1.32 17.86
N GLY A 110 0.20 0.97 18.37
CA GLY A 110 0.96 -0.20 17.95
C GLY A 110 0.65 -1.50 18.69
N ARG A 111 -0.10 -1.46 19.80
CA ARG A 111 -0.42 -2.63 20.65
C ARG A 111 -1.89 -3.02 20.64
N ILE A 112 -2.78 -2.05 20.46
CA ILE A 112 -4.23 -2.29 20.43
C ILE A 112 -4.66 -3.14 19.21
N PRO A 113 -4.14 -2.89 17.99
CA PRO A 113 -4.48 -3.66 16.79
C PRO A 113 -4.04 -5.12 16.83
N LEU A 114 -4.55 -5.92 15.88
CA LEU A 114 -4.07 -7.27 15.64
C LEU A 114 -2.60 -7.22 15.16
N SER A 115 -1.70 -7.82 15.93
CA SER A 115 -0.26 -7.85 15.62
C SER A 115 0.04 -8.60 14.30
N CYS A 116 1.11 -8.23 13.60
CA CYS A 116 1.52 -8.90 12.36
C CYS A 116 1.76 -10.41 12.51
N GLU A 117 2.24 -10.86 13.66
CA GLU A 117 2.50 -12.29 13.95
C GLU A 117 1.21 -13.11 14.04
N ARG A 118 0.13 -12.50 14.53
CA ARG A 118 -1.19 -13.13 14.56
C ARG A 118 -1.89 -12.99 13.20
N PHE A 119 -1.77 -11.83 12.58
CA PHE A 119 -2.42 -11.53 11.32
C PHE A 119 -1.89 -12.35 10.14
N LEU A 120 -0.57 -12.48 10.01
CA LEU A 120 0.10 -13.18 8.90
C LEU A 120 0.50 -14.58 9.35
N LYS A 121 -0.27 -15.60 8.92
CA LYS A 121 -0.09 -16.99 9.36
C LYS A 121 1.01 -17.72 8.57
N HIS A 122 0.98 -17.57 7.24
CA HIS A 122 1.95 -18.23 6.36
C HIS A 122 2.39 -17.30 5.23
N CYS A 123 3.67 -17.32 4.90
CA CYS A 123 4.24 -16.51 3.84
C CYS A 123 5.13 -17.38 2.96
N PHE A 124 4.77 -17.51 1.69
CA PHE A 124 5.54 -18.22 0.68
C PHE A 124 6.17 -17.20 -0.25
N LEU A 125 7.48 -17.24 -0.44
CA LEU A 125 8.18 -16.36 -1.35
C LEU A 125 8.93 -17.23 -2.35
N GLU A 126 8.61 -17.09 -3.63
CA GLU A 126 9.26 -17.80 -4.74
C GLU A 126 9.28 -19.33 -4.55
N GLY A 127 8.21 -19.87 -3.94
CA GLY A 127 8.04 -21.31 -3.69
C GLY A 127 8.61 -21.81 -2.36
N GLU A 128 9.29 -20.96 -1.58
CA GLU A 128 9.81 -21.30 -0.26
C GLU A 128 8.93 -20.76 0.86
N LEU A 129 8.65 -21.60 1.87
CA LEU A 129 7.95 -21.18 3.08
C LEU A 129 8.90 -20.37 3.98
N HIS A 130 8.51 -19.13 4.29
CA HIS A 130 9.21 -18.24 5.20
C HIS A 130 8.39 -17.95 6.45
N ASP A 131 9.10 -17.69 7.54
CA ASP A 131 8.52 -17.10 8.74
C ASP A 131 8.12 -15.65 8.44
N CYS A 132 6.81 -15.37 8.46
CA CYS A 132 6.25 -14.05 8.18
C CYS A 132 6.87 -12.95 9.06
N LYS A 133 7.18 -13.26 10.34
CA LYS A 133 7.78 -12.30 11.29
C LYS A 133 9.15 -11.79 10.85
N LYS A 134 9.88 -12.57 10.04
CA LYS A 134 11.23 -12.22 9.57
C LYS A 134 11.23 -11.37 8.31
N ILE A 135 10.18 -11.45 7.50
CA ILE A 135 10.11 -10.78 6.20
C ILE A 135 9.14 -9.59 6.19
N PHE A 136 8.12 -9.61 7.04
CA PHE A 136 7.25 -8.47 7.31
C PHE A 136 7.68 -7.78 8.59
N LYS A 137 7.67 -6.44 8.57
CA LYS A 137 7.88 -5.62 9.76
C LYS A 137 6.62 -4.79 10.03
N PRO A 138 6.26 -4.57 11.30
CA PRO A 138 5.14 -3.70 11.62
C PRO A 138 5.46 -2.27 11.21
N ILE A 139 4.43 -1.51 10.85
CA ILE A 139 4.52 -0.07 10.55
C ILE A 139 3.22 0.62 10.99
N LEU A 140 3.31 1.90 11.38
CA LEU A 140 2.15 2.75 11.58
C LEU A 140 1.97 3.63 10.35
N THR A 141 0.75 3.79 9.84
CA THR A 141 0.46 4.55 8.62
C THR A 141 -0.70 5.51 8.84
N VAL A 142 -1.08 6.25 7.81
CA VAL A 142 -2.34 7.02 7.80
C VAL A 142 -3.57 6.14 7.98
N HIS A 143 -3.47 4.82 7.79
CA HIS A 143 -4.54 3.83 7.95
C HIS A 143 -4.42 2.99 9.24
N GLY A 144 -3.56 3.41 10.17
CA GLY A 144 -3.32 2.69 11.41
C GLY A 144 -2.16 1.69 11.33
N TYR A 145 -2.23 0.61 12.11
CA TYR A 145 -1.18 -0.40 12.20
C TYR A 145 -1.26 -1.38 11.03
N CYS A 146 -0.14 -1.59 10.35
CA CYS A 146 -0.01 -2.45 9.19
C CYS A 146 1.31 -3.24 9.22
N CYS A 147 1.47 -4.15 8.27
CA CYS A 147 2.65 -5.02 8.13
C CYS A 147 3.25 -4.81 6.74
N SER A 148 4.51 -4.36 6.67
CA SER A 148 5.19 -4.06 5.41
C SER A 148 6.28 -5.07 5.11
N PHE A 149 6.24 -5.62 3.90
CA PHE A 149 7.31 -6.39 3.28
C PHE A 149 8.16 -5.46 2.41
N ASN A 150 9.47 -5.70 2.40
CA ASN A 150 10.44 -4.98 1.56
C ASN A 150 10.42 -3.44 1.69
N SER A 151 10.10 -2.92 2.88
CA SER A 151 10.13 -1.48 3.16
C SER A 151 11.34 -1.08 3.98
N LYS A 152 11.89 0.11 3.67
CA LYS A 152 12.92 0.74 4.49
C LYS A 152 12.38 1.24 5.84
N TYR A 153 11.09 1.54 5.93
CA TYR A 153 10.44 2.04 7.14
C TYR A 153 9.88 0.89 7.98
N TYR A 154 9.99 1.01 9.30
CA TYR A 154 9.36 0.09 10.23
C TYR A 154 9.10 0.73 11.59
N PHE A 155 8.16 0.15 12.32
CA PHE A 155 7.80 0.52 13.68
C PHE A 155 8.55 -0.32 14.71
N THR A 156 9.16 0.34 15.69
CA THR A 156 9.98 -0.29 16.74
C THR A 156 9.18 -0.74 17.97
N GLY A 157 7.88 -0.46 18.02
CA GLY A 157 7.08 -0.53 19.24
C GLY A 157 6.92 0.81 19.95
N LYS A 158 7.77 1.80 19.64
CA LYS A 158 7.71 3.16 20.22
C LYS A 158 7.59 4.27 19.19
N ARG A 159 8.24 4.12 18.04
CA ARG A 159 8.22 5.08 16.93
C ARG A 159 8.55 4.42 15.61
N VAL A 160 8.16 5.09 14.52
CA VAL A 160 8.57 4.74 13.17
C VAL A 160 9.99 5.24 12.91
N THR A 161 10.80 4.42 12.27
CA THR A 161 12.20 4.70 11.93
C THR A 161 12.54 4.01 10.61
N ILE A 162 13.76 4.24 10.10
CA ILE A 162 14.32 3.45 9.01
C ILE A 162 15.24 2.34 9.49
N GLU A 163 15.42 1.36 8.61
CA GLU A 163 16.53 0.43 8.64
C GLU A 163 17.76 1.02 7.92
N ARG A 164 18.86 1.24 8.66
CA ARG A 164 20.09 1.84 8.11
C ARG A 164 20.78 0.97 7.07
N ASN A 165 20.81 -0.34 7.31
CA ASN A 165 21.43 -1.34 6.42
C ASN A 165 20.37 -2.14 5.68
N PHE A 166 19.37 -1.44 5.13
CA PHE A 166 18.28 -2.07 4.41
C PHE A 166 18.81 -2.81 3.18
N LYS A 167 18.41 -4.07 3.03
CA LYS A 167 18.71 -4.89 1.85
C LYS A 167 17.44 -5.11 1.08
N ILE A 168 17.37 -4.47 -0.08
CA ILE A 168 16.28 -4.62 -1.02
C ILE A 168 16.19 -6.06 -1.51
N ARG A 169 14.97 -6.61 -1.51
CA ARG A 169 14.67 -7.90 -2.12
C ARG A 169 14.30 -7.70 -3.57
N THR A 170 14.91 -8.48 -4.43
CA THR A 170 14.67 -8.49 -5.87
C THR A 170 14.11 -9.84 -6.30
N ILE A 171 13.44 -9.84 -7.43
CA ILE A 171 12.89 -11.06 -8.03
C ILE A 171 14.06 -11.88 -8.59
N SER A 172 14.15 -13.14 -8.15
CA SER A 172 15.26 -14.04 -8.47
C SER A 172 14.92 -15.03 -9.58
N ALA A 173 13.64 -15.41 -9.70
CA ALA A 173 13.18 -16.37 -10.69
C ALA A 173 11.83 -15.96 -11.31
N THR A 174 11.60 -16.39 -12.56
CA THR A 174 10.33 -16.21 -13.26
C THR A 174 9.73 -17.57 -13.61
N GLY A 175 8.51 -17.87 -13.17
CA GLY A 175 7.83 -19.12 -13.50
C GLY A 175 6.52 -19.32 -12.74
N LEU A 176 5.84 -20.43 -13.03
CA LEU A 176 4.56 -20.79 -12.41
C LEU A 176 4.66 -21.14 -10.92
N SER A 177 5.83 -20.97 -10.29
CA SER A 177 6.10 -21.23 -8.87
C SER A 177 6.78 -20.04 -8.19
N SER A 178 6.98 -18.92 -8.91
CA SER A 178 7.68 -17.72 -8.41
C SER A 178 6.73 -16.66 -7.85
N PHE A 179 5.63 -17.08 -7.24
CA PHE A 179 4.66 -16.19 -6.60
C PHE A 179 5.08 -15.85 -5.18
N PHE A 180 4.63 -14.69 -4.72
CA PHE A 180 4.65 -14.33 -3.31
C PHE A 180 3.24 -14.53 -2.77
N SER A 181 3.03 -15.51 -1.89
CA SER A 181 1.72 -15.82 -1.32
C SER A 181 1.73 -15.55 0.18
N VAL A 182 0.65 -14.97 0.68
CA VAL A 182 0.45 -14.65 2.09
C VAL A 182 -0.92 -15.14 2.52
N ILE A 183 -0.94 -15.99 3.53
CA ILE A 183 -2.17 -16.42 4.19
C ILE A 183 -2.34 -15.57 5.44
N SER A 184 -3.48 -14.90 5.54
CA SER A 184 -3.81 -14.00 6.63
C SER A 184 -5.15 -14.35 7.28
N ASP A 185 -5.25 -14.02 8.56
CA ASP A 185 -6.44 -14.19 9.38
C ASP A 185 -6.59 -12.95 10.26
N TYR A 186 -7.71 -12.26 10.10
CA TYR A 186 -7.99 -11.01 10.78
C TYR A 186 -8.73 -11.20 12.13
N GLU A 187 -8.98 -12.45 12.53
CA GLU A 187 -9.54 -12.84 13.82
C GLU A 187 -10.79 -12.01 14.23
N PRO A 188 -11.90 -12.06 13.46
CA PRO A 188 -13.09 -11.24 13.72
C PRO A 188 -13.69 -11.42 15.11
N GLU A 189 -13.55 -12.61 15.70
CA GLU A 189 -14.06 -12.90 17.04
C GLU A 189 -13.34 -12.10 18.13
N GLU A 190 -12.09 -11.71 17.89
CA GLU A 190 -11.29 -10.88 18.78
C GLU A 190 -11.55 -9.38 18.57
N ALA A 191 -12.20 -8.99 17.47
CA ALA A 191 -12.50 -7.58 17.19
C ALA A 191 -13.67 -7.06 18.04
N PHE A 192 -13.67 -5.76 18.34
CA PHE A 192 -14.85 -5.09 18.88
C PHE A 192 -15.89 -4.83 17.77
N ALA A 193 -17.16 -4.99 18.10
CA ALA A 193 -18.23 -4.56 17.19
C ALA A 193 -18.03 -3.07 16.89
N SER A 194 -18.14 -2.67 15.62
CA SER A 194 -17.86 -1.32 15.07
C SER A 194 -16.39 -0.88 14.90
N THR A 195 -15.40 -1.71 15.26
CA THR A 195 -13.97 -1.38 15.03
C THR A 195 -13.35 -2.12 13.85
N ILE A 196 -14.13 -2.95 13.16
CA ILE A 196 -13.70 -3.64 11.94
C ILE A 196 -13.75 -2.64 10.79
N LEU A 197 -12.58 -2.32 10.23
CA LEU A 197 -12.46 -1.40 9.10
C LEU A 197 -12.76 -2.10 7.77
N ASN A 198 -13.16 -1.31 6.78
CA ASN A 198 -13.39 -1.73 5.39
C ASN A 198 -14.32 -2.96 5.25
N ALA A 199 -15.30 -3.11 6.15
CA ALA A 199 -16.18 -4.27 6.21
C ALA A 199 -15.45 -5.63 6.31
N GLY A 200 -14.27 -5.64 6.94
CA GLY A 200 -13.43 -6.83 7.10
C GLY A 200 -12.33 -6.94 6.05
N SER A 201 -12.42 -6.20 4.93
CA SER A 201 -11.44 -6.26 3.84
C SER A 201 -10.05 -5.82 4.28
N ILE A 202 -9.04 -6.49 3.76
CA ILE A 202 -7.63 -6.19 4.01
C ILE A 202 -7.17 -5.16 2.99
N ARG A 203 -6.60 -4.05 3.49
CA ARG A 203 -5.99 -3.03 2.63
C ARG A 203 -4.58 -3.45 2.26
N VAL A 204 -4.29 -3.43 0.96
CA VAL A 204 -2.98 -3.71 0.37
C VAL A 204 -2.48 -2.42 -0.28
N MET A 205 -1.33 -1.92 0.15
CA MET A 205 -0.70 -0.73 -0.44
C MET A 205 0.62 -1.14 -1.09
N LEU A 206 0.85 -0.63 -2.30
CA LEU A 206 2.04 -0.88 -3.11
C LEU A 206 2.81 0.41 -3.29
N THR A 207 4.07 0.43 -2.86
CA THR A 207 4.96 1.61 -2.96
C THR A 207 6.37 1.16 -3.34
N ASP A 208 7.22 2.11 -3.75
CA ASP A 208 8.65 1.80 -3.83
C ASP A 208 9.22 1.51 -2.42
N TRP A 209 10.37 0.84 -2.36
CA TRP A 209 11.02 0.45 -1.10
C TRP A 209 11.56 1.65 -0.32
N THR A 210 11.80 2.80 -0.97
CA THR A 210 12.20 4.07 -0.30
C THR A 210 11.05 5.01 0.04
N GLU A 211 9.87 4.81 -0.57
CA GLU A 211 8.66 5.60 -0.31
C GLU A 211 8.02 5.21 1.04
N TYR A 212 7.38 6.15 1.72
CA TYR A 212 6.58 5.83 2.88
C TYR A 212 5.28 5.12 2.45
N PRO A 213 4.83 4.05 3.13
CA PRO A 213 3.57 3.41 2.81
C PRO A 213 2.38 4.37 2.92
N PHE A 214 1.88 4.76 1.76
CA PHE A 214 0.77 5.69 1.56
C PHE A 214 -0.20 5.11 0.52
N ASP A 215 -1.43 5.62 0.46
CA ASP A 215 -2.54 4.99 -0.26
C ASP A 215 -2.66 5.37 -1.75
N TYR A 216 -1.58 5.92 -2.33
CA TYR A 216 -1.49 6.28 -3.75
C TYR A 216 -1.83 5.11 -4.69
N GLU A 217 -1.31 3.91 -4.40
CA GLU A 217 -1.69 2.64 -5.08
C GLU A 217 -2.18 1.65 -4.01
N SER A 218 -3.48 1.69 -3.71
CA SER A 218 -4.11 0.88 -2.68
C SER A 218 -5.31 0.06 -3.18
N TYR A 219 -5.44 -1.15 -2.65
CA TYR A 219 -6.46 -2.12 -3.03
C TYR A 219 -7.12 -2.68 -1.76
N LEU A 220 -8.45 -2.83 -1.78
CA LEU A 220 -9.18 -3.55 -0.75
C LEU A 220 -9.45 -4.95 -1.24
N VAL A 221 -9.02 -5.93 -0.45
CA VAL A 221 -9.15 -7.34 -0.79
C VAL A 221 -10.06 -8.03 0.23
N ASP A 222 -11.06 -8.75 -0.28
CA ASP A 222 -12.08 -9.39 0.54
C ASP A 222 -11.49 -10.53 1.38
N THR A 223 -12.08 -10.74 2.55
CA THR A 223 -11.77 -11.86 3.43
C THR A 223 -12.66 -13.05 3.08
N ASN A 224 -12.19 -14.29 3.28
CA ASN A 224 -12.84 -15.53 2.77
C ASN A 224 -12.71 -15.77 1.27
N ALA A 225 -11.76 -15.11 0.62
CA ALA A 225 -11.48 -15.33 -0.78
C ALA A 225 -10.02 -15.71 -0.99
N GLU A 226 -9.71 -16.14 -2.20
CA GLU A 226 -8.35 -16.23 -2.69
C GLU A 226 -8.20 -15.09 -3.69
N SER A 227 -7.23 -14.20 -3.48
CA SER A 227 -7.09 -13.02 -4.32
C SER A 227 -5.73 -12.97 -4.97
N TYR A 228 -5.75 -12.84 -6.28
CA TYR A 228 -4.56 -12.78 -7.12
C TYR A 228 -4.32 -11.34 -7.52
N LEU A 229 -3.17 -10.79 -7.14
CA LEU A 229 -2.73 -9.46 -7.50
C LEU A 229 -1.67 -9.57 -8.59
N PHE A 230 -2.05 -9.19 -9.81
CA PHE A 230 -1.16 -9.18 -10.96
C PHE A 230 -0.38 -7.88 -11.04
N LEU A 231 0.87 -7.91 -10.59
CA LEU A 231 1.69 -6.71 -10.45
C LEU A 231 2.38 -6.31 -11.77
N ARG A 232 2.34 -5.02 -12.09
CA ARG A 232 3.03 -4.35 -13.20
C ARG A 232 3.92 -3.24 -12.63
N ALA A 233 5.16 -3.17 -13.08
CA ALA A 233 6.09 -2.12 -12.68
C ALA A 233 6.39 -1.17 -13.85
N THR A 234 6.40 0.13 -13.55
CA THR A 234 6.75 1.19 -14.49
C THR A 234 7.91 2.00 -13.90
N ASP A 235 9.05 1.96 -14.58
CA ASP A 235 10.24 2.74 -14.23
C ASP A 235 10.28 3.98 -15.13
N THR A 236 10.37 5.15 -14.52
CA THR A 236 10.49 6.44 -15.21
C THR A 236 11.78 7.09 -14.78
N TYR A 237 12.55 7.61 -15.73
CA TYR A 237 13.79 8.34 -15.46
C TYR A 237 14.06 9.40 -16.52
N CYS A 238 14.79 10.42 -16.10
CA CYS A 238 15.27 11.47 -16.96
C CYS A 238 16.67 11.15 -17.51
N SER A 239 16.94 11.55 -18.77
CA SER A 239 18.33 11.54 -19.27
C SER A 239 19.20 12.52 -18.50
N SER A 240 20.53 12.33 -18.58
CA SER A 240 21.52 13.25 -18.00
C SER A 240 21.34 14.69 -18.48
N ASP A 241 20.86 14.89 -19.70
CA ASP A 241 20.63 16.24 -20.21
C ASP A 241 19.45 16.90 -19.49
N VAL A 242 18.37 16.17 -19.20
CA VAL A 242 17.21 16.72 -18.47
C VAL A 242 17.56 17.05 -17.02
N GLN A 243 18.50 16.33 -16.40
CA GLN A 243 19.03 16.66 -15.07
C GLN A 243 19.66 18.07 -15.01
N LEU A 244 20.26 18.53 -16.11
CA LEU A 244 20.88 19.85 -16.20
C LEU A 244 19.86 20.99 -16.43
N LEU A 245 18.59 20.69 -16.72
CA LEU A 245 17.56 21.72 -16.86
C LEU A 245 17.10 22.21 -15.49
N PRO A 246 16.75 23.50 -15.34
CA PRO A 246 16.18 24.01 -14.10
C PRO A 246 14.81 23.36 -13.84
N VAL A 247 14.43 23.27 -12.57
CA VAL A 247 13.15 22.67 -12.11
C VAL A 247 11.96 23.28 -12.85
N SER A 248 11.94 24.60 -13.07
CA SER A 248 10.87 25.31 -13.78
C SER A 248 10.67 24.86 -15.23
N SER A 249 11.70 24.31 -15.87
CA SER A 249 11.67 23.88 -17.26
C SER A 249 11.30 22.39 -17.41
N ARG A 250 11.67 21.56 -16.44
CA ARG A 250 11.41 20.11 -16.48
C ARG A 250 10.20 19.67 -15.65
N GLU A 251 9.70 20.53 -14.78
CA GLU A 251 8.48 20.33 -13.96
C GLU A 251 8.48 19.07 -13.08
N CYS A 252 9.66 18.55 -12.76
CA CYS A 252 9.86 17.41 -11.88
C CYS A 252 11.07 17.63 -10.96
N LEU A 253 11.10 16.90 -9.86
CA LEU A 253 12.17 16.94 -8.86
C LEU A 253 12.94 15.61 -8.80
N PHE A 254 14.25 15.70 -8.65
CA PHE A 254 15.09 14.58 -8.22
C PHE A 254 14.99 14.41 -6.71
N ASP A 255 15.38 13.23 -6.23
CA ASP A 255 15.21 12.79 -4.84
C ASP A 255 15.99 13.63 -3.82
N ASP A 256 17.04 14.34 -4.25
CA ASP A 256 17.93 15.14 -3.42
C ASP A 256 17.65 16.66 -3.46
N GLU A 257 16.74 17.11 -4.33
CA GLU A 257 16.55 18.54 -4.61
C GLU A 257 15.65 19.26 -3.61
N ARG A 258 14.75 18.51 -2.98
CA ARG A 258 13.85 19.03 -1.95
C ARG A 258 13.85 18.10 -0.75
N LYS A 259 14.19 18.62 0.41
CA LYS A 259 14.09 17.88 1.66
C LYS A 259 12.72 18.08 2.28
N LEU A 260 12.00 16.98 2.50
CA LEU A 260 10.75 16.97 3.24
C LEU A 260 11.03 16.77 4.73
N PRO A 261 10.20 17.31 5.64
CA PRO A 261 10.28 16.92 7.05
C PRO A 261 10.11 15.41 7.20
N PHE A 262 10.90 14.79 8.08
CA PHE A 262 10.86 13.34 8.41
C PHE A 262 11.31 12.36 7.32
N PHE A 263 11.46 12.79 6.06
CA PHE A 263 11.89 11.95 4.94
C PHE A 263 13.27 12.39 4.40
N TRP A 264 14.12 11.44 4.03
CA TRP A 264 15.46 11.76 3.50
C TRP A 264 15.48 12.02 2.00
N TYR A 265 14.57 11.40 1.26
CA TYR A 265 14.47 11.49 -0.19
C TYR A 265 13.13 12.11 -0.54
N TYR A 266 13.12 12.91 -1.61
CA TYR A 266 11.90 13.44 -2.15
C TYR A 266 11.15 12.35 -2.91
N HIS A 267 9.94 12.06 -2.45
CA HIS A 267 8.92 11.38 -3.24
C HIS A 267 7.68 12.25 -3.29
N ASP A 268 7.03 12.27 -4.45
CA ASP A 268 5.78 12.98 -4.68
C ASP A 268 4.68 12.48 -3.73
N SER A 269 4.59 11.16 -3.52
CA SER A 269 3.72 10.54 -2.53
C SER A 269 4.00 10.99 -1.09
N ASP A 270 5.27 11.06 -0.69
CA ASP A 270 5.67 11.56 0.64
C ASP A 270 5.34 13.05 0.80
N CYS A 271 5.45 13.84 -0.27
CA CYS A 271 5.08 15.26 -0.29
C CYS A 271 3.58 15.45 -0.09
N GLU A 272 2.75 14.69 -0.80
CA GLU A 272 1.29 14.72 -0.66
C GLU A 272 0.85 14.31 0.75
N LEU A 273 1.48 13.27 1.31
CA LEU A 273 1.29 12.90 2.71
C LEU A 273 1.64 14.07 3.65
N MET A 274 2.76 14.74 3.42
CA MET A 274 3.16 15.89 4.23
C MET A 274 2.17 17.05 4.14
N CYS A 275 1.47 17.26 3.02
CA CYS A 275 0.42 18.28 2.95
C CYS A 275 -0.72 17.99 3.94
N GLN A 276 -1.15 16.73 4.04
CA GLN A 276 -2.19 16.32 5.01
C GLN A 276 -1.71 16.48 6.45
N VAL A 277 -0.44 16.12 6.70
CA VAL A 277 0.19 16.23 8.01
C VAL A 277 0.33 17.69 8.44
N LEU A 278 0.74 18.57 7.53
CA LEU A 278 0.91 20.00 7.81
C LEU A 278 -0.43 20.67 8.09
N ALA A 279 -1.51 20.30 7.39
CA ALA A 279 -2.86 20.79 7.72
C ALA A 279 -3.27 20.49 9.18
N VAL A 280 -2.95 19.29 9.67
CA VAL A 280 -3.16 18.92 11.08
C VAL A 280 -2.22 19.69 11.99
N LYS A 281 -0.95 19.84 11.63
CA LYS A 281 0.03 20.59 12.42
C LYS A 281 -0.38 22.05 12.59
N ASP A 282 -0.83 22.70 11.52
CA ASP A 282 -1.21 24.11 11.51
C ASP A 282 -2.52 24.37 12.28
N SER A 283 -3.46 23.42 12.21
CA SER A 283 -4.77 23.56 12.86
C SER A 283 -4.79 23.09 14.32
N CYS A 284 -4.06 22.02 14.64
CA CYS A 284 -4.12 21.33 15.94
C CYS A 284 -2.82 21.44 16.75
N ASP A 285 -1.79 22.12 16.22
CA ASP A 285 -0.48 22.37 16.83
C ASP A 285 0.34 21.12 17.24
N CYS A 286 0.00 19.94 16.72
CA CYS A 286 0.66 18.67 17.05
C CYS A 286 0.98 17.82 15.82
N TRP A 287 1.86 16.83 15.96
CA TRP A 287 2.24 15.92 14.88
C TRP A 287 1.55 14.55 14.99
N LEU A 288 1.17 13.99 13.85
CA LEU A 288 0.54 12.67 13.79
C LEU A 288 1.51 11.54 14.19
N PHE A 289 0.99 10.55 14.91
CA PHE A 289 1.78 9.52 15.59
C PHE A 289 2.55 8.57 14.66
N PHE A 290 2.16 8.47 13.39
CA PHE A 290 2.77 7.56 12.42
C PHE A 290 4.05 8.13 11.79
N LEU A 291 4.40 9.40 12.01
CA LEU A 291 5.55 10.02 11.35
C LEU A 291 6.90 9.42 11.79
N PRO A 292 7.86 9.25 10.86
CA PRO A 292 9.21 8.81 11.20
C PRO A 292 9.93 9.78 12.14
N PHE A 293 10.78 9.26 13.03
CA PHE A 293 11.69 10.04 13.91
C PHE A 293 11.01 11.04 14.85
N LEU A 294 9.70 11.00 15.00
CA LEU A 294 8.96 11.93 15.83
C LEU A 294 9.36 11.82 17.32
N GLY A 295 9.51 12.98 17.98
CA GLY A 295 9.70 13.09 19.42
C GLY A 295 8.37 12.94 20.18
N ILE A 296 8.42 12.31 21.35
CA ILE A 296 7.22 11.96 22.13
C ILE A 296 6.40 13.22 22.47
N ASP A 297 7.06 14.29 22.91
CA ASP A 297 6.39 15.50 23.42
C ASP A 297 5.60 16.27 22.36
N ASN A 298 5.91 16.06 21.08
CA ASN A 298 5.30 16.78 19.96
C ASN A 298 4.16 15.99 19.29
N THR A 299 3.85 14.79 19.79
CA THR A 299 2.83 13.92 19.19
C THR A 299 1.43 14.32 19.65
N CYS A 300 0.47 14.29 18.73
CA CYS A 300 -0.94 14.51 19.04
C CYS A 300 -1.44 13.52 20.09
N LYS A 301 -2.00 14.07 21.18
CA LYS A 301 -2.70 13.35 22.25
C LYS A 301 -4.12 12.96 21.87
N ALA A 302 -4.73 12.03 22.61
CA ALA A 302 -6.12 11.60 22.39
C ALA A 302 -7.12 12.78 22.44
N THR A 303 -6.85 13.80 23.26
CA THR A 303 -7.63 15.04 23.34
C THR A 303 -7.68 15.85 22.04
N HIS A 304 -6.76 15.62 21.10
CA HIS A 304 -6.74 16.34 19.82
C HIS A 304 -7.56 15.66 18.73
N ILE A 305 -8.11 14.47 18.97
CA ILE A 305 -8.92 13.72 17.99
C ILE A 305 -10.07 14.56 17.40
N PRO A 306 -10.84 15.34 18.18
CA PRO A 306 -11.90 16.19 17.62
C PRO A 306 -11.36 17.20 16.59
N CYS A 307 -10.20 17.81 16.87
CA CYS A 307 -9.54 18.73 15.95
C CYS A 307 -9.06 18.01 14.68
N ILE A 308 -8.38 16.87 14.84
CA ILE A 308 -7.87 16.06 13.71
C ILE A 308 -9.03 15.66 12.79
N MET A 309 -10.14 15.22 13.36
CA MET A 309 -11.33 14.86 12.58
C MET A 309 -11.95 16.06 11.87
N ASN A 310 -11.98 17.23 12.51
CA ASN A 310 -12.47 18.45 11.86
C ASN A 310 -11.59 18.86 10.66
N VAL A 311 -10.27 18.73 10.80
CA VAL A 311 -9.33 18.94 9.69
C VAL A 311 -9.58 17.90 8.60
N LYS A 312 -9.73 16.62 8.95
CA LYS A 312 -9.98 15.53 7.98
C LYS A 312 -11.29 15.74 7.20
N LYS A 313 -12.36 16.19 7.87
CA LYS A 313 -13.64 16.54 7.21
C LYS A 313 -13.48 17.68 6.21
N ASN A 314 -12.59 18.63 6.50
CA ASN A 314 -12.34 19.81 5.68
C ASN A 314 -11.03 19.73 4.88
N MET A 315 -10.48 18.53 4.68
CA MET A 315 -9.16 18.32 4.08
C MET A 315 -9.09 18.88 2.65
N TYR A 316 -10.21 18.89 1.93
CA TYR A 316 -10.32 19.47 0.59
C TYR A 316 -9.94 20.97 0.52
N LEU A 317 -10.05 21.71 1.62
CA LEU A 317 -9.63 23.11 1.68
C LEU A 317 -8.11 23.26 1.63
N TRP A 318 -7.39 22.28 2.16
CA TRP A 318 -5.93 22.28 2.33
C TRP A 318 -5.18 21.64 1.15
N LEU A 319 -5.85 20.75 0.40
CA LEU A 319 -5.27 20.03 -0.74
C LEU A 319 -5.40 20.79 -2.07
N ASN A 320 -5.47 22.12 -2.03
CA ASN A 320 -5.45 22.94 -3.25
C ASN A 320 -4.01 23.09 -3.79
N SER A 321 -3.88 23.34 -5.10
CA SER A 321 -2.57 23.42 -5.77
C SER A 321 -1.71 24.60 -5.32
N GLU A 322 -2.30 25.62 -4.70
CA GLU A 322 -1.57 26.78 -4.18
C GLU A 322 -0.90 26.47 -2.83
N GLN A 323 -1.56 25.69 -1.98
CA GLN A 323 -1.08 25.32 -0.65
C GLN A 323 -0.26 24.02 -0.66
N CYS A 324 -0.59 23.07 -1.54
CA CYS A 324 0.10 21.80 -1.67
C CYS A 324 0.70 21.64 -3.07
N HIS A 325 1.94 22.12 -3.25
CA HIS A 325 2.67 21.97 -4.51
C HIS A 325 3.72 20.85 -4.43
N CYS A 326 3.33 19.68 -4.91
CA CYS A 326 4.16 18.47 -4.98
C CYS A 326 4.47 18.09 -6.44
N PRO A 327 5.57 18.59 -7.04
CA PRO A 327 6.02 18.14 -8.35
C PRO A 327 6.27 16.64 -8.38
N ARG A 328 6.07 16.01 -9.54
CA ARG A 328 6.38 14.59 -9.71
C ARG A 328 7.87 14.34 -9.60
N ASN A 329 8.22 13.10 -9.28
CA ASN A 329 9.60 12.64 -9.36
C ASN A 329 10.10 12.59 -10.81
N CYS A 330 11.31 13.06 -11.05
CA CYS A 330 12.02 12.86 -12.33
C CYS A 330 12.47 11.41 -12.51
N VAL A 331 12.71 10.70 -11.40
CA VAL A 331 13.05 9.28 -11.36
C VAL A 331 12.11 8.60 -10.38
N SER A 332 11.29 7.67 -10.87
CA SER A 332 10.30 6.97 -10.06
C SER A 332 10.10 5.55 -10.53
N ARG A 333 9.79 4.66 -9.59
CA ARG A 333 9.25 3.34 -9.86
C ARG A 333 7.86 3.26 -9.26
N LYS A 334 6.86 2.96 -10.08
CA LYS A 334 5.47 2.79 -9.63
C LYS A 334 5.00 1.37 -9.94
N TYR A 335 4.15 0.85 -9.07
CA TYR A 335 3.62 -0.51 -9.16
C TYR A 335 2.10 -0.46 -9.20
N HIS A 336 1.51 -1.13 -10.18
CA HIS A 336 0.07 -1.23 -10.36
C HIS A 336 -0.36 -2.70 -10.29
N ALA A 337 -1.54 -2.98 -9.73
CA ALA A 337 -2.07 -4.32 -9.59
C ALA A 337 -3.41 -4.49 -10.30
N ASP A 338 -3.51 -5.51 -11.15
CA ASP A 338 -4.82 -6.02 -11.57
C ASP A 338 -5.27 -7.09 -10.56
N VAL A 339 -6.37 -6.83 -9.85
CA VAL A 339 -6.89 -7.75 -8.81
C VAL A 339 -7.92 -8.70 -9.42
N THR A 340 -7.79 -9.99 -9.14
CA THR A 340 -8.82 -10.99 -9.43
C THR A 340 -9.10 -11.83 -8.21
N VAL A 341 -10.36 -12.24 -8.04
CA VAL A 341 -10.82 -12.96 -6.86
C VAL A 341 -11.31 -14.34 -7.26
N GLY A 342 -10.71 -15.36 -6.68
CA GLY A 342 -11.09 -16.76 -6.76
C GLY A 342 -12.00 -17.18 -5.60
N ASN A 343 -12.77 -18.24 -5.83
CA ASN A 343 -13.65 -18.80 -4.81
C ASN A 343 -12.86 -19.74 -3.89
N PHE A 344 -12.42 -19.22 -2.74
CA PHE A 344 -11.68 -20.00 -1.75
C PHE A 344 -12.43 -21.24 -1.25
N ARG A 345 -13.76 -21.19 -1.18
CA ARG A 345 -14.58 -22.34 -0.75
C ARG A 345 -14.51 -23.52 -1.74
N ALA A 346 -14.02 -23.31 -2.96
CA ALA A 346 -13.83 -24.35 -3.94
C ALA A 346 -12.52 -25.14 -3.75
N LEU A 347 -11.58 -24.66 -2.92
CA LEU A 347 -10.25 -25.27 -2.73
C LEU A 347 -10.29 -26.78 -2.37
N PRO A 348 -11.17 -27.24 -1.45
CA PRO A 348 -11.27 -28.66 -1.11
C PRO A 348 -11.70 -29.55 -2.29
N TYR A 349 -12.34 -28.96 -3.32
CA TYR A 349 -12.82 -29.67 -4.51
C TYR A 349 -11.81 -29.66 -5.66
N MET A 350 -10.72 -28.89 -5.55
CA MET A 350 -9.65 -28.83 -6.57
C MET A 350 -8.46 -29.75 -6.26
N ILE A 351 -8.27 -30.14 -5.00
CA ILE A 351 -7.11 -30.92 -4.55
C ILE A 351 -7.52 -32.38 -4.36
N ASP A 352 -7.27 -33.22 -5.36
CA ASP A 352 -7.31 -34.68 -5.20
C ASP A 352 -6.13 -35.13 -4.33
N SER A 353 -6.43 -36.02 -3.39
CA SER A 353 -5.70 -36.49 -2.21
C SER A 353 -4.26 -37.01 -2.40
N GLN A 354 -3.66 -36.91 -3.59
CA GLN A 354 -2.37 -37.56 -3.89
C GLN A 354 -1.19 -36.64 -4.15
N ASN A 355 -1.36 -35.31 -4.21
CA ASN A 355 -0.22 -34.40 -4.27
C ASN A 355 -0.18 -33.48 -3.04
N HIS A 356 0.77 -33.79 -2.17
CA HIS A 356 1.19 -32.98 -1.05
C HIS A 356 1.47 -31.53 -1.48
N LEU A 357 0.56 -30.62 -1.13
CA LEU A 357 0.84 -29.25 -0.72
C LEU A 357 -0.44 -28.69 -0.07
N LEU A 358 -0.38 -28.49 1.25
CA LEU A 358 -1.20 -27.52 2.01
C LEU A 358 -2.69 -27.82 2.26
N VAL A 359 -3.04 -29.05 2.64
CA VAL A 359 -4.26 -29.26 3.44
C VAL A 359 -3.87 -29.69 4.85
N SER A 360 -3.24 -28.80 5.59
CA SER A 360 -3.12 -28.94 7.05
C SER A 360 -4.31 -28.26 7.70
N ASN A 361 -5.35 -29.04 8.04
CA ASN A 361 -6.36 -28.71 9.06
C ASN A 361 -6.69 -27.22 9.23
N TYR A 362 -7.15 -26.56 8.17
CA TYR A 362 -7.78 -25.25 8.33
C TYR A 362 -9.17 -25.48 8.89
N SER A 363 -9.28 -25.46 10.23
CA SER A 363 -10.55 -25.31 10.93
C SER A 363 -11.27 -24.08 10.35
N TYR A 364 -12.60 -24.15 10.27
CA TYR A 364 -13.53 -23.20 9.64
C TYR A 364 -13.45 -21.77 10.21
N SER A 365 -12.31 -21.09 10.03
CA SER A 365 -12.07 -19.69 10.35
C SER A 365 -11.93 -18.89 9.04
N PRO A 366 -12.37 -17.62 9.01
CA PRO A 366 -12.38 -16.82 7.80
C PRO A 366 -10.97 -16.39 7.38
N ASN A 367 -10.28 -17.24 6.62
CA ASN A 367 -8.91 -16.99 6.13
C ASN A 367 -8.93 -16.33 4.74
N LEU A 368 -7.94 -15.47 4.47
CA LEU A 368 -7.66 -14.92 3.15
C LEU A 368 -6.31 -15.45 2.66
N ILE A 369 -6.30 -15.98 1.44
CA ILE A 369 -5.05 -16.26 0.70
C ILE A 369 -4.84 -15.15 -0.32
N LEU A 370 -3.78 -14.36 -0.13
CA LEU A 370 -3.31 -13.37 -1.09
C LEU A 370 -2.18 -13.97 -1.89
N GLU A 371 -2.34 -14.07 -3.20
CA GLU A 371 -1.27 -14.46 -4.12
C GLU A 371 -0.85 -13.28 -4.98
N PHE A 372 0.34 -12.77 -4.71
CA PHE A 372 1.00 -11.75 -5.53
C PHE A 372 1.72 -12.47 -6.65
N GLU A 373 1.16 -12.35 -7.84
CA GLU A 373 1.79 -12.84 -9.04
C GLU A 373 2.29 -11.65 -9.84
N LEU A 374 3.60 -11.48 -10.00
CA LEU A 374 4.11 -10.50 -10.96
C LEU A 374 3.79 -11.02 -12.37
N ARG A 375 2.66 -10.56 -12.93
CA ARG A 375 2.29 -10.83 -14.32
C ARG A 375 2.30 -9.55 -15.12
N LEU A 376 3.09 -9.60 -16.18
CA LEU A 376 3.21 -8.52 -17.14
C LEU A 376 2.07 -8.63 -18.14
N LYS A 377 1.08 -7.75 -18.00
CA LYS A 377 -0.12 -7.81 -18.82
C LYS A 377 0.10 -6.98 -20.10
N THR A 378 0.36 -7.76 -21.16
CA THR A 378 -0.05 -7.67 -22.58
C THR A 378 0.75 -6.88 -23.62
N ASN A 379 0.98 -7.59 -24.74
CA ASN A 379 0.95 -7.08 -26.12
C ASN A 379 -0.24 -6.12 -26.33
N ASN A 380 0.06 -4.91 -26.78
CA ASN A 380 -0.84 -3.78 -27.07
C ASN A 380 -1.47 -3.13 -25.82
N VAL A 381 -0.91 -1.98 -25.44
CA VAL A 381 -1.55 -1.00 -24.55
C VAL A 381 -1.75 0.30 -25.32
N ASN A 382 -2.91 0.92 -25.08
CA ASN A 382 -3.27 2.23 -25.59
C ASN A 382 -2.24 3.27 -25.17
N VAL A 383 -1.84 4.05 -26.16
CA VAL A 383 -0.90 5.16 -26.11
C VAL A 383 -1.51 6.30 -25.30
N ILE A 384 -0.86 6.70 -24.19
CA ILE A 384 -1.02 8.07 -23.70
C ILE A 384 0.01 8.92 -24.43
N THR A 385 -0.45 9.55 -25.50
CA THR A 385 0.22 10.66 -26.18
C THR A 385 -0.16 11.95 -25.48
N SER A 386 0.76 12.57 -24.76
CA SER A 386 0.81 14.02 -24.61
C SER A 386 2.00 14.50 -25.43
N GLY A 387 1.71 15.02 -26.62
CA GLY A 387 2.72 15.33 -27.62
C GLY A 387 3.49 16.61 -27.37
N CYS A 388 4.71 16.66 -27.91
CA CYS A 388 4.99 17.67 -28.92
C CYS A 388 6.17 17.25 -29.81
N GLY A 389 5.93 17.28 -31.12
CA GLY A 389 6.87 16.85 -32.18
C GLY A 389 8.03 17.79 -32.52
N ILE A 390 8.42 17.74 -33.79
CA ILE A 390 9.74 17.29 -34.27
C ILE A 390 10.74 18.41 -34.64
N SER A 391 12.04 18.14 -34.34
CA SER A 391 13.30 18.66 -34.91
C SER A 391 13.63 20.16 -34.66
N ARG A 392 14.73 20.56 -34.00
CA ARG A 392 16.02 19.95 -33.62
C ARG A 392 16.21 19.92 -32.09
N GLY A 393 16.09 18.71 -31.52
CA GLY A 393 16.66 18.25 -30.24
C GLY A 393 16.09 18.75 -28.89
N PRO A 394 14.87 18.38 -28.46
CA PRO A 394 14.49 18.42 -27.04
C PRO A 394 15.21 17.31 -26.25
N ARG A 395 15.49 17.56 -24.97
CA ARG A 395 16.16 16.60 -24.06
C ARG A 395 15.17 15.52 -23.65
N VAL A 396 15.62 14.27 -23.54
CA VAL A 396 14.71 13.11 -23.49
C VAL A 396 14.41 12.69 -22.04
N MET A 397 13.13 12.57 -21.70
CA MET A 397 12.65 11.81 -20.55
C MET A 397 12.24 10.42 -21.03
N LYS A 398 12.65 9.38 -20.31
CA LYS A 398 12.49 7.99 -20.75
C LYS A 398 11.65 7.20 -19.77
N ILE A 399 10.73 6.40 -20.31
CA ILE A 399 9.93 5.45 -19.56
C ILE A 399 10.35 4.05 -19.97
N ARG A 400 10.55 3.18 -19.00
CA ARG A 400 10.84 1.76 -19.18
C ARG A 400 9.77 0.95 -18.47
N GLU A 401 9.15 0.04 -19.21
CA GLU A 401 8.26 -0.96 -18.67
C GLU A 401 8.96 -2.32 -18.72
N SER A 402 8.96 -3.03 -17.60
CA SER A 402 9.33 -4.45 -17.59
C SER A 402 8.16 -5.28 -18.11
N GLY A 403 8.37 -6.12 -19.14
CA GLY A 403 7.33 -6.82 -19.91
C GLY A 403 7.78 -8.21 -20.43
N GLY A 404 7.03 -9.30 -20.19
CA GLY A 404 7.41 -10.66 -20.61
C GLY A 404 6.23 -11.65 -20.62
N ARG A 405 6.17 -12.54 -21.63
CA ARG A 405 5.04 -13.44 -21.91
C ARG A 405 5.42 -14.91 -21.68
N ILE A 406 4.65 -15.66 -20.90
CA ILE A 406 4.61 -17.13 -20.98
C ILE A 406 3.24 -17.53 -21.52
N LYS A 407 3.20 -18.05 -22.76
CA LYS A 407 2.07 -18.83 -23.28
C LYS A 407 2.14 -20.22 -22.64
N LYS A 408 1.06 -20.72 -22.04
CA LYS A 408 0.76 -22.17 -22.06
C LYS A 408 -0.70 -22.50 -21.74
N ASN A 409 -1.30 -23.15 -22.74
CA ASN A 409 -2.46 -24.06 -22.77
C ASN A 409 -3.23 -24.25 -21.45
N ILE A 410 -4.42 -23.65 -21.41
CA ILE A 410 -5.48 -24.12 -20.51
C ILE A 410 -6.03 -25.40 -21.14
N ARG A 411 -5.73 -26.55 -20.53
CA ARG A 411 -6.46 -27.79 -20.79
C ARG A 411 -7.79 -27.66 -20.07
N ILE A 412 -8.84 -27.30 -20.79
CA ILE A 412 -10.21 -27.43 -20.28
C ILE A 412 -10.56 -28.92 -20.40
N VAL A 413 -10.41 -29.66 -19.30
CA VAL A 413 -10.94 -31.02 -19.21
C VAL A 413 -12.35 -30.89 -18.67
N TYR A 414 -13.34 -31.01 -19.56
CA TYR A 414 -14.72 -31.21 -19.13
C TYR A 414 -14.84 -32.63 -18.56
N VAL A 415 -15.14 -32.74 -17.27
CA VAL A 415 -15.73 -33.96 -16.72
C VAL A 415 -17.19 -33.66 -16.45
N LEU A 416 -18.03 -33.98 -17.44
CA LEU A 416 -19.46 -34.17 -17.22
C LEU A 416 -19.65 -35.50 -16.50
N LYS A 417 -20.24 -35.50 -15.31
CA LYS A 417 -20.92 -36.66 -14.74
C LYS A 417 -22.04 -36.24 -13.78
N PRO A 418 -23.06 -37.10 -13.59
CA PRO A 418 -24.48 -36.75 -13.57
C PRO A 418 -24.98 -36.50 -12.13
N PRO A 419 -26.25 -36.13 -11.93
CA PRO A 419 -26.76 -35.84 -10.59
C PRO A 419 -27.05 -37.16 -9.85
N GLU A 420 -26.50 -37.32 -8.65
CA GLU A 420 -27.07 -38.20 -7.63
C GLU A 420 -27.29 -37.42 -6.34
N LYS A 421 -28.49 -36.86 -6.26
CA LYS A 421 -29.33 -36.79 -5.04
C LYS A 421 -30.13 -38.12 -5.05
N LEU A 422 -30.50 -38.81 -3.98
CA LEU A 422 -30.92 -38.47 -2.62
C LEU A 422 -31.02 -39.80 -1.85
N LEU A 423 -30.64 -39.81 -0.57
CA LEU A 423 -31.08 -40.83 0.38
C LEU A 423 -32.57 -40.63 0.67
N TYR A 424 -33.45 -41.55 0.25
CA TYR A 424 -34.72 -41.85 0.91
C TYR A 424 -35.13 -43.31 0.66
N ALA A 425 -35.65 -43.91 1.73
CA ALA A 425 -36.12 -45.29 1.82
C ALA A 425 -37.26 -45.60 0.84
N SER A 426 -37.31 -46.83 0.32
CA SER A 426 -38.35 -47.84 0.62
C SER A 426 -38.30 -49.00 -0.40
N TYR A 427 -38.70 -50.17 0.10
CA TYR A 427 -38.81 -51.46 -0.57
C TYR A 427 -39.59 -51.40 -1.89
N PHE A 428 -39.21 -52.19 -2.91
CA PHE A 428 -39.97 -53.36 -3.37
C PHE A 428 -39.26 -54.09 -4.53
N TYR A 429 -39.52 -55.39 -4.56
CA TYR A 429 -38.95 -56.46 -5.36
C TYR A 429 -39.60 -56.57 -6.76
N ILE A 430 -38.90 -57.28 -7.66
CA ILE A 430 -39.36 -58.12 -8.80
C ILE A 430 -39.35 -57.52 -10.23
N ALA A 431 -38.46 -58.15 -11.02
CA ALA A 431 -38.54 -58.63 -12.42
C ALA A 431 -39.17 -57.72 -13.50
N LYS A 432 -38.60 -57.63 -14.71
CA LYS A 432 -37.97 -58.67 -15.52
C LYS A 432 -37.07 -58.05 -16.57
#